data_AF-F2DQZ0-F1
#
_entry.id   AF-F2DQZ0-F1
#
_cell.length_a   1.000
_cell.length_b   1.000
_cell.length_c   1.000
_cell.angle_alpha   90.00
_cell.angle_beta   90.00
_cell.angle_gamma   90.00
#
_symmetry.space_group_name_H-M   'P 1'
#
loop_
_entity.id
_entity.type
_entity.pdbx_description
1 polymer ?
#
loop_
_entity_poly.entity_id
_entity_poly.type
_entity_poly.pdbx_seq_one_letter_code
_entity_poly.pdbx_strand_id
1 'polypeptide(L)'
;MQRLVLAGNLIENIPANIGYLRNLKILTLDRNRITVLPEELCSLSNLQQLTLSQNSLLCLPKSVGDLSNMLLLNVSDNKLNALPESIGGCKSLEELQANGNAIEDVPSSICNLACLKSLSLNGNKIRQLPQNLLKDCKALQNLSLHNNPISMDQFQQMDGFAEFEARRRKKFDKQIDSNVMMSSTALDEGIDLR
;
A
#
# COMPACT_ATOMS: atom_id res chain seq x y z
N MET A 1 22.43 3.11 10.41
CA MET A 1 21.91 2.32 9.28
C MET A 1 20.54 2.86 8.89
N GLN A 2 20.28 3.11 7.60
CA GLN A 2 18.99 3.63 7.12
C GLN A 2 18.20 2.64 6.26
N ARG A 3 18.84 1.60 5.74
CA ARG A 3 18.21 0.58 4.89
C ARG A 3 18.68 -0.80 5.36
N LEU A 4 17.74 -1.73 5.51
CA LEU A 4 18.00 -3.12 5.87
C LEU A 4 17.22 -4.01 4.90
N VAL A 5 17.93 -4.82 4.14
CA VAL A 5 17.36 -5.72 3.12
C VAL A 5 17.72 -7.13 3.50
N LEU A 6 16.70 -7.94 3.78
CA LEU A 6 16.79 -9.33 4.19
C LEU A 6 15.85 -10.22 3.34
N ALA A 7 15.55 -9.79 2.12
CA ALA A 7 14.64 -10.49 1.23
C ALA A 7 15.22 -11.82 0.72
N GLY A 8 14.36 -12.82 0.48
CA GLY A 8 14.75 -14.10 -0.12
C GLY A 8 15.54 -15.02 0.81
N ASN A 9 15.28 -14.94 2.11
CA ASN A 9 15.91 -15.80 3.12
C ASN A 9 14.88 -16.78 3.71
N LEU A 10 15.27 -17.47 4.78
CA LEU A 10 14.41 -18.41 5.51
C LEU A 10 14.01 -17.86 6.89
N ILE A 11 13.88 -16.54 7.02
CA ILE A 11 13.60 -15.90 8.30
C ILE A 11 12.16 -16.23 8.72
N GLU A 12 12.01 -16.86 9.88
CA GLU A 12 10.70 -17.19 10.45
C GLU A 12 10.25 -16.17 11.51
N ASN A 13 11.20 -15.56 12.21
CA ASN A 13 10.94 -14.62 13.30
C ASN A 13 11.86 -13.41 13.20
N ILE A 14 11.29 -12.22 13.43
CA ILE A 14 12.05 -10.99 13.60
C ILE A 14 12.22 -10.74 15.10
N PRO A 15 13.45 -10.57 15.60
CA PRO A 15 13.67 -10.33 17.02
C PRO A 15 13.15 -8.94 17.43
N ALA A 16 12.63 -8.82 18.65
CA ALA A 16 12.10 -7.58 19.21
C ALA A 16 13.11 -6.41 19.21
N ASN A 17 14.42 -6.73 19.27
CA ASN A 17 15.48 -5.72 19.20
C ASN A 17 15.56 -4.98 17.85
N ILE A 18 14.80 -5.39 16.82
CA ILE A 18 14.62 -4.61 15.58
C ILE A 18 14.18 -3.17 15.88
N GLY A 19 13.37 -2.97 16.93
CA GLY A 19 12.89 -1.66 17.36
C GLY A 19 13.99 -0.68 17.80
N TYR A 20 15.22 -1.15 18.03
CA TYR A 20 16.37 -0.28 18.34
C TYR A 20 16.97 0.38 17.10
N LEU A 21 16.60 -0.03 15.89
CA LEU A 21 17.07 0.57 14.64
C LEU A 21 16.34 1.89 14.32
N ARG A 22 16.30 2.84 15.26
CA ARG A 22 15.49 4.07 15.16
C ARG A 22 15.76 4.96 13.94
N ASN A 23 16.89 4.79 13.26
CA ASN A 23 17.25 5.52 12.05
C ASN A 23 16.87 4.80 10.75
N LEU A 24 16.25 3.61 10.85
CA LEU A 24 15.85 2.81 9.71
C LEU A 24 14.69 3.49 8.98
N LYS A 25 14.86 3.65 7.66
CA LYS A 25 13.87 4.22 6.75
C LYS A 25 13.27 3.17 5.82
N ILE A 26 14.05 2.15 5.46
CA ILE A 26 13.62 1.09 4.53
C ILE A 26 13.92 -0.27 5.16
N LEU A 27 12.89 -1.10 5.28
CA LEU A 27 12.97 -2.48 5.73
C LEU A 27 12.34 -3.39 4.68
N THR A 28 13.15 -4.28 4.12
CA THR A 28 12.72 -5.28 3.12
C THR A 28 12.89 -6.68 3.68
N LEU A 29 11.76 -7.37 3.80
CA LEU A 29 11.62 -8.70 4.39
C LEU A 29 10.85 -9.65 3.43
N ASP A 30 10.71 -9.27 2.17
CA ASP A 30 10.00 -10.07 1.16
C ASP A 30 10.58 -11.49 1.03
N ARG A 31 9.75 -12.46 0.62
CA ARG A 31 10.19 -13.84 0.34
C ARG A 31 10.90 -14.48 1.53
N ASN A 32 10.26 -14.47 2.68
CA ASN A 32 10.71 -15.16 3.89
C ASN A 32 9.60 -16.10 4.39
N ARG A 33 9.69 -16.56 5.64
CA ARG A 33 8.72 -17.47 6.28
C ARG A 33 8.08 -16.84 7.52
N ILE A 34 8.03 -15.51 7.57
CA ILE A 34 7.58 -14.76 8.74
C ILE A 34 6.08 -14.99 8.94
N THR A 35 5.68 -15.38 10.13
CA THR A 35 4.27 -15.61 10.50
C THR A 35 3.69 -14.52 11.40
N VAL A 36 4.54 -13.87 12.20
CA VAL A 36 4.19 -12.79 13.11
C VAL A 36 5.31 -11.75 13.13
N LEU A 37 4.95 -10.48 13.28
CA LEU A 37 5.89 -9.38 13.51
C LEU A 37 5.88 -8.98 15.00
N PRO A 38 7.04 -8.63 15.58
CA PRO A 38 7.09 -8.08 16.93
C PRO A 38 6.45 -6.69 16.96
N GLU A 39 5.75 -6.35 18.05
CA GLU A 39 5.17 -5.01 18.25
C GLU A 39 6.26 -3.94 18.30
N GLU A 40 7.49 -4.29 18.71
CA GLU A 40 8.64 -3.40 18.73
C GLU A 40 9.03 -2.88 17.33
N LEU A 41 8.63 -3.56 16.25
CA LEU A 41 8.80 -3.04 14.89
C LEU A 41 8.10 -1.68 14.71
N CYS A 42 6.99 -1.47 15.41
CA CYS A 42 6.23 -0.22 15.38
C CYS A 42 6.94 0.94 16.09
N SER A 43 8.03 0.67 16.83
CA SER A 43 8.89 1.72 17.41
C SER A 43 9.83 2.38 16.38
N LEU A 44 9.86 1.90 15.14
CA LEU A 44 10.65 2.45 14.04
C LEU A 44 10.01 3.72 13.47
N SER A 45 9.98 4.80 14.25
CA SER A 45 9.27 6.03 13.91
C SER A 45 9.74 6.71 12.62
N ASN A 46 10.97 6.45 12.15
CA ASN A 46 11.51 6.97 10.89
C ASN A 46 11.28 6.05 9.68
N LEU A 47 10.60 4.91 9.86
CA LEU A 47 10.37 3.94 8.80
C LEU A 47 9.42 4.53 7.76
N GLN A 48 9.86 4.54 6.50
CA GLN A 48 9.14 5.07 5.36
C GLN A 48 8.65 3.95 4.44
N GLN A 49 9.38 2.83 4.36
CA GLN A 49 9.02 1.71 3.50
C GLN A 49 9.17 0.40 4.25
N LEU A 50 8.08 -0.37 4.30
CA LEU A 50 8.04 -1.72 4.84
C LEU A 50 7.49 -2.67 3.79
N THR A 51 8.30 -3.66 3.41
CA THR A 51 7.96 -4.66 2.40
C THR A 51 8.11 -6.05 3.00
N LEU A 52 7.01 -6.80 3.00
CA LEU A 52 6.81 -8.10 3.66
C LEU A 52 6.12 -9.09 2.72
N SER A 53 6.20 -8.85 1.42
CA SER A 53 5.49 -9.65 0.43
C SER A 53 5.98 -11.09 0.40
N GLN A 54 5.11 -12.04 0.08
CA GLN A 54 5.47 -13.47 -0.02
C GLN A 54 6.04 -14.01 1.30
N ASN A 55 5.26 -13.85 2.37
CA ASN A 55 5.52 -14.41 3.69
C ASN A 55 4.30 -15.27 4.12
N SER A 56 4.12 -15.54 5.41
CA SER A 56 2.97 -16.26 5.95
C SER A 56 2.33 -15.51 7.12
N LEU A 57 2.34 -14.18 7.07
CA LEU A 57 1.80 -13.32 8.13
C LEU A 57 0.30 -13.58 8.34
N LEU A 58 -0.08 -13.81 9.59
CA LEU A 58 -1.49 -14.01 9.98
C LEU A 58 -2.18 -12.70 10.36
N CYS A 59 -1.42 -11.75 10.91
CA CYS A 59 -1.88 -10.42 11.27
C CYS A 59 -0.74 -9.41 11.20
N LEU A 60 -1.10 -8.13 11.15
CA LEU A 60 -0.18 -7.03 11.43
C LEU A 60 -0.18 -6.69 12.93
N PRO A 61 0.91 -6.12 13.47
CA PRO A 61 0.95 -5.63 14.84
C PRO A 61 -0.19 -4.65 15.14
N LYS A 62 -0.71 -4.69 16.36
CA LYS A 62 -1.79 -3.77 16.76
C LYS A 62 -1.31 -2.32 16.77
N SER A 63 -0.01 -2.09 16.91
CA SER A 63 0.61 -0.76 16.87
C SER A 63 1.09 -0.32 15.48
N VAL A 64 0.69 -0.96 14.36
CA VAL A 64 1.17 -0.56 13.02
C VAL A 64 0.92 0.93 12.72
N GLY A 65 -0.13 1.51 13.30
CA GLY A 65 -0.43 2.94 13.23
C GLY A 65 0.63 3.90 13.79
N ASP A 66 1.55 3.42 14.63
CA ASP A 66 2.62 4.22 15.21
C ASP A 66 3.70 4.58 14.18
N LEU A 67 3.73 3.87 13.05
CA LEU A 67 4.58 4.13 11.88
C LEU A 67 4.08 5.34 11.07
N SER A 68 3.93 6.49 11.72
CA SER A 68 3.34 7.71 11.16
C SER A 68 4.07 8.29 9.93
N ASN A 69 5.36 7.98 9.75
CA ASN A 69 6.18 8.38 8.59
C ASN A 69 6.19 7.36 7.45
N MET A 70 5.45 6.25 7.58
CA MET A 70 5.39 5.21 6.55
C MET A 70 4.70 5.75 5.31
N LEU A 71 5.37 5.63 4.16
CA LEU A 71 4.89 6.03 2.84
C LEU A 71 4.38 4.82 2.05
N LEU A 72 5.03 3.67 2.22
CA LEU A 72 4.69 2.42 1.54
C LEU A 72 4.65 1.25 2.52
N LEU A 73 3.53 0.53 2.51
CA LEU A 73 3.38 -0.77 3.16
C LEU A 73 2.98 -1.82 2.13
N ASN A 74 3.83 -2.83 1.94
CA ASN A 74 3.49 -4.00 1.12
C ASN A 74 3.47 -5.26 1.98
N VAL A 75 2.29 -5.85 2.10
CA VAL A 75 2.01 -7.11 2.79
C VAL A 75 1.32 -8.11 1.86
N SER A 76 1.50 -7.95 0.55
CA SER A 76 0.88 -8.82 -0.47
C SER A 76 1.38 -10.26 -0.36
N ASP A 77 0.56 -11.23 -0.76
CA ASP A 77 0.88 -12.67 -0.72
C ASP A 77 1.26 -13.13 0.70
N ASN A 78 0.31 -12.95 1.62
CA ASN A 78 0.38 -13.40 3.01
C ASN A 78 -0.93 -14.14 3.39
N LYS A 79 -1.19 -14.32 4.68
CA LYS A 79 -2.39 -15.00 5.21
C LYS A 79 -3.20 -14.08 6.12
N LEU A 80 -3.18 -12.77 5.85
CA LEU A 80 -3.89 -11.79 6.66
C LEU A 80 -5.40 -11.98 6.50
N ASN A 81 -6.12 -12.09 7.61
CA ASN A 81 -7.59 -12.15 7.61
C ASN A 81 -8.26 -10.76 7.76
N ALA A 82 -7.52 -9.77 8.26
CA ALA A 82 -7.98 -8.40 8.44
C ALA A 82 -6.79 -7.43 8.47
N LEU A 83 -7.06 -6.16 8.20
CA LEU A 83 -6.14 -5.06 8.55
C LEU A 83 -6.53 -4.51 9.92
N PRO A 84 -5.57 -4.16 10.80
CA PRO A 84 -5.87 -3.64 12.13
C PRO A 84 -6.46 -2.22 12.05
N GLU A 85 -7.37 -1.86 12.97
CA GLU A 85 -7.94 -0.50 13.06
C GLU A 85 -6.87 0.58 13.33
N SER A 86 -5.68 0.22 13.79
CA SER A 86 -4.59 1.18 13.92
C SER A 86 -3.99 1.62 12.59
N ILE A 87 -4.28 0.95 11.46
CA ILE A 87 -3.70 1.31 10.16
C ILE A 87 -3.97 2.78 9.79
N GLY A 88 -5.11 3.35 10.20
CA GLY A 88 -5.43 4.76 10.02
C GLY A 88 -4.49 5.75 10.74
N GLY A 89 -3.63 5.27 11.63
CA GLY A 89 -2.56 6.06 12.27
C GLY A 89 -1.36 6.34 11.35
N CYS A 90 -1.22 5.60 10.25
CA CYS A 90 -0.15 5.78 9.26
C CYS A 90 -0.41 7.01 8.37
N LYS A 91 -0.46 8.21 8.96
CA LYS A 91 -0.96 9.43 8.29
C LYS A 91 -0.24 9.80 7.00
N SER A 92 1.03 9.40 6.85
CA SER A 92 1.85 9.66 5.65
C SER A 92 1.71 8.57 4.58
N LEU A 93 0.92 7.52 4.80
CA LEU A 93 0.85 6.37 3.90
C LEU A 93 0.27 6.77 2.56
N GLU A 94 1.06 6.57 1.51
CA GLU A 94 0.68 6.87 0.14
C GLU A 94 0.30 5.60 -0.63
N GLU A 95 0.89 4.47 -0.27
CA GLU A 95 0.67 3.20 -0.95
C GLU A 95 0.51 2.04 0.04
N LEU A 96 -0.63 1.36 -0.05
CA LEU A 96 -0.91 0.13 0.67
C LEU A 96 -1.16 -1.01 -0.34
N GLN A 97 -0.30 -2.01 -0.31
CA GLN A 97 -0.42 -3.23 -1.10
C GLN A 97 -0.68 -4.42 -0.18
N ALA A 98 -1.85 -5.02 -0.29
CA ALA A 98 -2.27 -6.19 0.49
C ALA A 98 -2.99 -7.21 -0.40
N ASN A 99 -2.53 -7.37 -1.64
CA ASN A 99 -3.08 -8.36 -2.57
C ASN A 99 -2.83 -9.79 -2.07
N GLY A 100 -3.60 -10.78 -2.53
CA GLY A 100 -3.31 -12.19 -2.28
C GLY A 100 -3.31 -12.55 -0.80
N ASN A 101 -4.31 -12.09 -0.07
CA ASN A 101 -4.51 -12.39 1.35
C ASN A 101 -5.92 -13.00 1.55
N ALA A 102 -6.37 -13.11 2.79
CA ALA A 102 -7.71 -13.58 3.14
C ALA A 102 -8.54 -12.48 3.82
N ILE A 103 -8.28 -11.21 3.50
CA ILE A 103 -8.90 -10.06 4.17
C ILE A 103 -10.40 -10.06 3.89
N GLU A 104 -11.22 -10.11 4.94
CA GLU A 104 -12.68 -10.04 4.86
C GLU A 104 -13.20 -8.63 5.11
N ASP A 105 -12.63 -7.96 6.12
CA ASP A 105 -13.01 -6.61 6.52
C ASP A 105 -11.85 -5.63 6.36
N VAL A 106 -12.15 -4.49 5.73
CA VAL A 106 -11.27 -3.32 5.72
C VAL A 106 -11.72 -2.37 6.83
N PRO A 107 -10.84 -2.03 7.79
CA PRO A 107 -11.21 -1.23 8.96
C PRO A 107 -11.65 0.17 8.56
N SER A 108 -12.58 0.75 9.32
CA SER A 108 -13.12 2.08 9.06
C SER A 108 -12.07 3.18 9.11
N SER A 109 -11.04 3.01 9.94
CA SER A 109 -9.88 3.90 10.06
C SER A 109 -9.06 4.07 8.78
N ILE A 110 -9.22 3.20 7.76
CA ILE A 110 -8.58 3.41 6.46
C ILE A 110 -8.95 4.77 5.85
N CYS A 111 -10.14 5.29 6.16
CA CYS A 111 -10.60 6.61 5.73
C CYS A 111 -9.76 7.77 6.29
N ASN A 112 -8.99 7.54 7.37
CA ASN A 112 -8.11 8.54 7.95
C ASN A 112 -6.81 8.74 7.15
N LEU A 113 -6.54 7.88 6.17
CA LEU A 113 -5.34 7.95 5.35
C LEU A 113 -5.48 8.99 4.23
N ALA A 114 -5.42 10.27 4.62
CA ALA A 114 -5.61 11.41 3.72
C ALA A 114 -4.59 11.47 2.57
N CYS A 115 -3.38 10.92 2.78
CA CYS A 115 -2.30 10.87 1.79
C CYS A 115 -2.35 9.63 0.89
N LEU A 116 -3.27 8.69 1.11
CA LEU A 116 -3.32 7.42 0.38
C LEU A 116 -3.65 7.66 -1.10
N LYS A 117 -2.72 7.32 -1.98
CA LYS A 117 -2.84 7.45 -3.44
C LYS A 117 -3.19 6.13 -4.10
N SER A 118 -2.70 5.02 -3.55
CA SER A 118 -2.85 3.68 -4.10
C SER A 118 -3.23 2.67 -3.02
N LEU A 119 -4.33 1.94 -3.25
CA LEU A 119 -4.80 0.85 -2.42
C LEU A 119 -5.02 -0.40 -3.27
N SER A 120 -4.24 -1.45 -3.03
CA SER A 120 -4.31 -2.71 -3.77
C SER A 120 -4.73 -3.84 -2.85
N LEU A 121 -5.90 -4.41 -3.12
CA LEU A 121 -6.58 -5.43 -2.30
C LEU A 121 -7.07 -6.60 -3.16
N ASN A 122 -6.49 -6.82 -4.35
CA ASN A 122 -6.90 -7.90 -5.25
C ASN A 122 -6.73 -9.28 -4.59
N GLY A 123 -7.60 -10.22 -4.89
CA GLY A 123 -7.47 -11.60 -4.40
C GLY A 123 -7.60 -11.68 -2.88
N ASN A 124 -8.69 -11.15 -2.35
CA ASN A 124 -9.07 -11.20 -0.94
C ASN A 124 -10.52 -11.70 -0.82
N LYS A 125 -11.13 -11.55 0.36
CA LYS A 125 -12.52 -11.96 0.65
C LYS A 125 -13.41 -10.76 1.01
N ILE A 126 -13.06 -9.58 0.52
CA ILE A 126 -13.73 -8.32 0.87
C ILE A 126 -15.12 -8.29 0.25
N ARG A 127 -16.14 -8.19 1.09
CA ARG A 127 -17.54 -8.06 0.66
C ARG A 127 -18.00 -6.61 0.56
N GLN A 128 -17.41 -5.74 1.37
CA GLN A 128 -17.76 -4.33 1.46
C GLN A 128 -16.53 -3.50 1.83
N LEU A 129 -16.54 -2.23 1.44
CA LEU A 129 -15.57 -1.24 1.86
C LEU A 129 -16.25 -0.22 2.79
N PRO A 130 -15.50 0.47 3.66
CA PRO A 130 -16.03 1.59 4.42
C PRO A 130 -16.67 2.63 3.49
N GLN A 131 -17.92 3.01 3.78
CA GLN A 131 -18.74 3.85 2.89
C GLN A 131 -18.06 5.16 2.49
N ASN A 132 -17.33 5.78 3.42
CA ASN A 132 -16.66 7.07 3.19
C ASN A 132 -15.26 6.94 2.57
N LEU A 133 -14.76 5.74 2.25
CA LEU A 133 -13.39 5.55 1.75
C LEU A 133 -13.08 6.45 0.54
N LEU A 134 -13.97 6.51 -0.45
CA LEU A 134 -13.73 7.27 -1.68
C LEU A 134 -13.88 8.80 -1.47
N LYS A 135 -14.69 9.19 -0.47
CA LYS A 135 -14.93 10.58 -0.07
C LYS A 135 -13.78 11.15 0.77
N ASP A 136 -13.30 10.39 1.74
CA ASP A 136 -12.34 10.84 2.75
C ASP A 136 -10.89 10.70 2.27
N CYS A 137 -10.56 9.61 1.56
CA CYS A 137 -9.24 9.44 0.91
C CYS A 137 -9.17 10.25 -0.39
N LYS A 138 -9.10 11.58 -0.25
CA LYS A 138 -9.11 12.54 -1.38
C LYS A 138 -7.90 12.43 -2.30
N ALA A 139 -6.79 11.84 -1.83
CA ALA A 139 -5.62 11.57 -2.65
C ALA A 139 -5.74 10.29 -3.47
N LEU A 140 -6.73 9.43 -3.18
CA LEU A 140 -6.84 8.10 -3.77
C LEU A 140 -7.15 8.20 -5.25
N GLN A 141 -6.30 7.56 -6.04
CA GLN A 141 -6.36 7.53 -7.50
C GLN A 141 -6.38 6.09 -8.03
N ASN A 142 -5.76 5.16 -7.30
CA ASN A 142 -5.69 3.76 -7.68
C ASN A 142 -6.36 2.92 -6.60
N LEU A 143 -7.38 2.15 -6.98
CA LEU A 143 -8.03 1.17 -6.13
C LEU A 143 -8.20 -0.12 -6.93
N SER A 144 -7.61 -1.20 -6.44
CA SER A 144 -7.69 -2.52 -7.09
C SER A 144 -8.38 -3.52 -6.16
N LEU A 145 -9.49 -4.08 -6.62
CA LEU A 145 -10.37 -4.97 -5.84
C LEU A 145 -10.72 -6.27 -6.58
N HIS A 146 -10.05 -6.58 -7.69
CA HIS A 146 -10.33 -7.76 -8.51
C HIS A 146 -10.24 -9.03 -7.66
N ASN A 147 -10.98 -10.07 -8.03
CA ASN A 147 -11.01 -11.33 -7.28
C ASN A 147 -11.39 -11.14 -5.80
N ASN A 148 -12.43 -10.34 -5.54
CA ASN A 148 -13.11 -10.22 -4.26
C ASN A 148 -14.63 -10.42 -4.44
N PRO A 149 -15.37 -10.82 -3.39
CA PRO A 149 -16.82 -10.96 -3.44
C PRO A 149 -17.61 -9.63 -3.41
N ILE A 150 -16.94 -8.47 -3.39
CA ILE A 150 -17.59 -7.15 -3.42
C ILE A 150 -18.38 -6.97 -4.72
N SER A 151 -19.62 -6.50 -4.60
CA SER A 151 -20.46 -6.18 -5.76
C SER A 151 -20.05 -4.85 -6.39
N MET A 152 -19.93 -4.83 -7.72
CA MET A 152 -19.66 -3.60 -8.47
C MET A 152 -20.77 -2.57 -8.30
N ASP A 153 -22.03 -3.00 -8.17
CA ASP A 153 -23.16 -2.08 -7.95
C ASP A 153 -23.05 -1.38 -6.60
N GLN A 154 -22.68 -2.14 -5.55
CA GLN A 154 -22.44 -1.58 -4.22
C GLN A 154 -21.26 -0.60 -4.25
N PHE A 155 -20.18 -0.94 -4.97
CA PHE A 155 -19.01 -0.09 -5.11
C PHE A 155 -19.33 1.24 -5.81
N GLN A 156 -20.13 1.21 -6.88
CA GLN A 156 -20.55 2.42 -7.63
C GLN A 156 -21.46 3.35 -6.83
N GLN A 157 -22.18 2.81 -5.84
CA GLN A 157 -23.08 3.58 -4.96
C GLN A 157 -22.35 4.24 -3.78
N MET A 158 -21.04 4.01 -3.60
CA MET A 158 -20.28 4.60 -2.50
C MET A 158 -20.16 6.13 -2.62
N ASP A 159 -20.19 6.80 -1.48
CA ASP A 159 -20.00 8.24 -1.40
C ASP A 159 -18.60 8.64 -1.89
N GLY A 160 -18.54 9.59 -2.82
CA GLY A 160 -17.28 10.04 -3.42
C GLY A 160 -16.82 9.24 -4.65
N PHE A 161 -17.62 8.29 -5.15
CA PHE A 161 -17.28 7.47 -6.32
C PHE A 161 -17.02 8.32 -7.59
N ALA A 162 -17.88 9.30 -7.86
CA ALA A 162 -17.73 10.17 -9.03
C ALA A 162 -16.43 11.00 -8.98
N GLU A 163 -16.09 11.55 -7.82
CA GLU A 163 -14.86 12.29 -7.60
C GLU A 163 -13.63 11.40 -7.68
N PHE A 164 -13.70 10.17 -7.14
CA PHE A 164 -12.65 9.17 -7.28
C PHE A 164 -12.41 8.81 -8.76
N GLU A 165 -13.46 8.54 -9.53
CA GLU A 165 -13.35 8.26 -10.97
C GLU A 165 -12.72 9.43 -11.73
N ALA A 166 -13.10 10.66 -11.41
CA ALA A 166 -12.50 11.85 -12.00
C ALA A 166 -11.00 11.99 -11.66
N ARG A 167 -10.61 11.69 -10.41
CA ARG A 167 -9.19 11.67 -10.00
C ARG A 167 -8.41 10.58 -10.74
N ARG A 168 -8.99 9.37 -10.85
CA ARG A 168 -8.40 8.22 -11.53
C ARG A 168 -8.16 8.51 -13.01
N ARG A 169 -9.15 9.05 -13.74
CA ARG A 169 -9.03 9.38 -15.17
C ARG A 169 -7.97 10.44 -15.45
N LYS A 170 -7.96 11.54 -14.69
CA LYS A 170 -6.96 12.61 -14.83
C LYS A 170 -5.52 12.11 -14.69
N LYS A 171 -5.28 11.05 -13.91
CA LYS A 171 -3.96 10.42 -13.78
C LYS A 171 -3.54 9.71 -15.06
N PHE A 172 -4.46 8.97 -15.70
CA PHE A 172 -4.19 8.26 -16.95
C PHE A 172 -3.95 9.25 -18.10
N ASP A 173 -4.75 10.30 -18.21
CA ASP A 173 -4.57 11.33 -19.24
C ASP A 173 -3.18 11.98 -19.12
N LYS A 174 -2.77 12.36 -17.90
CA LYS A 174 -1.42 12.89 -17.64
C LYS A 174 -0.29 11.90 -17.96
N GLN A 175 -0.50 10.59 -17.78
CA GLN A 175 0.50 9.58 -18.13
C GLN A 175 0.62 9.43 -19.66
N ILE A 176 -0.49 9.49 -20.39
CA ILE A 176 -0.47 9.48 -21.85
C ILE A 176 0.24 10.73 -22.38
N ASP A 177 -0.11 11.93 -21.89
CA ASP A 177 0.54 13.18 -22.29
C ASP A 177 2.05 13.17 -22.00
N SER A 178 2.45 12.63 -20.84
CA SER A 178 3.87 12.50 -20.48
C SER A 178 4.61 11.50 -21.39
N ASN A 179 3.96 10.39 -21.77
CA ASN A 179 4.54 9.39 -22.66
C ASN A 179 4.59 9.86 -24.13
N VAL A 180 3.62 10.69 -24.57
CA VAL A 180 3.60 11.32 -25.89
C VAL A 180 4.68 12.41 -25.98
N MET A 181 4.84 13.26 -24.95
CA MET A 181 5.91 14.27 -24.90
C MET A 181 7.32 13.66 -24.88
N MET A 182 7.51 12.50 -24.24
CA MET A 182 8.78 11.78 -24.23
C MET A 182 9.09 11.04 -25.55
N SER A 183 8.07 10.80 -26.39
CA SER A 183 8.26 10.15 -27.70
C SER A 183 8.40 11.15 -28.85
N SER A 184 7.93 12.39 -28.71
CA SER A 184 8.16 13.43 -29.73
C SER A 184 9.53 14.11 -29.63
N THR A 185 10.20 14.04 -28.47
CA THR A 185 11.56 14.59 -28.29
C THR A 185 12.68 13.72 -28.88
N ALA A 186 12.36 12.53 -29.43
CA ALA A 186 13.32 11.62 -30.06
C ALA A 186 13.32 11.66 -31.61
N LEU A 187 12.57 12.59 -32.23
CA LEU A 187 12.43 12.67 -33.69
C LEU A 187 12.91 13.99 -34.32
N ASP A 188 13.51 14.90 -33.56
CA ASP A 188 13.97 16.20 -34.08
C ASP A 188 15.51 16.33 -34.20
N GLU A 189 16.28 15.28 -33.89
CA GLU A 189 17.72 15.22 -34.19
C GLU A 189 17.99 14.43 -35.46
N GLY A 190 17.57 15.00 -36.58
CA GLY A 190 17.94 14.53 -37.90
C GLY A 190 17.80 15.63 -38.92
N ILE A 191 18.86 16.41 -39.12
CA ILE A 191 19.45 16.84 -40.40
C ILE A 191 20.59 17.79 -40.04
N ASP A 192 21.83 17.36 -40.22
CA ASP A 192 22.81 18.29 -40.80
C ASP A 192 23.68 17.53 -41.80
N LEU A 193 23.43 17.87 -43.07
CA LEU A 193 24.19 17.44 -44.23
C LEU A 193 25.55 18.15 -44.20
N ARG A 194 26.63 17.37 -44.28
CA ARG A 194 27.88 17.76 -44.96
C ARG A 194 28.73 16.53 -45.28
#